data_AF-A0A2N3PXD5-F1
#
_entry.id   AF-A0A2N3PXD5-F1
#
_cell.length_a   1.000
_cell.length_b   1.000
_cell.length_c   1.000
_cell.angle_alpha   90.00
_cell.angle_beta   90.00
_cell.angle_gamma   90.00
#
_symmetry.space_group_name_H-M   'P 1'
#
loop_
_entity.id
_entity.type
_entity.pdbx_description
1 polymer ?
#
loop_
_entity_poly.entity_id
_entity_poly.type
_entity_poly.pdbx_seq_one_letter_code
_entity_poly.pdbx_strand_id
1 'polypeptide(L)' 'MIARPEPSGAALEIEELGPQKFALAVTFDGQRFDCGTYISRGAAMQAGRLFIDRKEGERASMRKRPRKKGA' A
#
# COMPACT_ATOMS: atom_id res chain seq x y z
N MET A 1 -20.12 20.84 -1.93
CA MET A 1 -18.82 20.32 -2.41
C MET A 1 -18.24 19.49 -1.29
N ILE A 2 -18.32 18.15 -1.37
CA ILE A 2 -17.85 17.26 -0.31
C ILE A 2 -16.32 17.22 -0.44
N ALA A 3 -15.62 17.76 0.55
CA ALA A 3 -14.18 17.69 0.66
C ALA A 3 -13.76 16.21 0.65
N ARG A 4 -13.26 15.75 -0.50
CA ARG A 4 -12.52 14.49 -0.57
C ARG A 4 -11.22 14.75 0.19
N PRO A 5 -10.93 14.05 1.28
CA PRO A 5 -9.61 14.16 1.87
C PRO A 5 -8.64 13.69 0.78
N GLU A 6 -7.82 14.60 0.28
CA GLU A 6 -6.64 14.27 -0.51
C GLU A 6 -5.89 13.20 0.30
N PRO A 7 -5.96 11.91 -0.07
CA PRO A 7 -5.17 10.96 0.65
C PRO A 7 -3.75 11.28 0.17
N SER A 8 -2.83 11.52 1.11
CA SER A 8 -1.42 11.14 0.93
C SER A 8 -1.38 9.97 -0.06
N GLY A 9 -0.72 10.10 -1.22
CA GLY A 9 -1.01 9.39 -2.50
C GLY A 9 -1.16 7.86 -2.52
N ALA A 10 -1.30 7.21 -1.37
CA ALA A 10 -1.79 5.89 -1.10
C ALA A 10 -3.29 5.83 -0.70
N ALA A 11 -4.06 4.93 -1.32
CA ALA A 11 -5.41 4.55 -0.90
C ALA A 11 -5.48 3.04 -0.65
N LEU A 12 -6.23 2.63 0.38
CA LEU A 12 -6.47 1.24 0.74
C LEU A 12 -7.93 0.88 0.44
N GLU A 13 -8.13 -0.13 -0.40
CA GLU A 13 -9.44 -0.68 -0.73
C GLU A 13 -9.52 -2.11 -0.19
N ILE A 14 -10.54 -2.38 0.63
CA ILE A 14 -10.79 -3.72 1.17
C ILE A 14 -12.19 -4.12 0.74
N GLU A 15 -12.29 -5.20 -0.02
CA GLU A 15 -13.55 -5.76 -0.51
C GLU A 15 -13.84 -7.07 0.24
N GLU A 16 -15.05 -7.21 0.78
CA GLU A 16 -15.49 -8.46 1.41
C GLU A 16 -16.03 -9.40 0.33
N LEU A 17 -15.31 -10.49 0.04
CA LEU A 17 -15.70 -11.49 -0.95
C LEU A 17 -16.59 -12.59 -0.36
N GLY A 18 -16.73 -12.64 0.96
CA GLY A 18 -17.53 -13.63 1.66
C GLY A 18 -17.16 -13.73 3.14
N PRO A 19 -17.75 -14.71 3.86
CA PRO A 19 -17.51 -14.88 5.28
C PRO A 19 -16.02 -15.11 5.54
N GLN A 20 -15.37 -14.19 6.25
CA GLN A 20 -13.94 -14.25 6.56
C GLN A 20 -13.03 -14.26 5.32
N LYS A 21 -13.46 -13.64 4.21
CA LYS A 21 -12.62 -13.46 3.01
C LYS A 21 -12.65 -12.00 2.58
N PHE A 22 -11.51 -11.35 2.65
CA PHE A 22 -11.34 -9.93 2.33
C PHE A 22 -10.26 -9.77 1.27
N ALA A 23 -10.58 -9.25 0.10
CA ALA A 23 -9.58 -8.84 -0.88
C ALA A 23 -9.02 -7.47 -0.51
N LEU A 24 -7.70 -7.32 -0.57
CA LEU A 24 -7.01 -6.05 -0.36
C LEU A 24 -6.41 -5.57 -1.67
N ALA A 25 -6.70 -4.33 -2.02
CA ALA A 25 -5.99 -3.59 -3.05
C ALA A 25 -5.44 -2.29 -2.47
N VAL A 26 -4.19 -1.98 -2.81
CA VAL A 26 -3.51 -0.77 -2.39
C VAL A 26 -3.19 0.04 -3.63
N THR A 27 -3.76 1.23 -3.74
CA THR A 27 -3.34 2.19 -4.75
C THR A 27 -2.24 3.04 -4.15
N PHE A 28 -1.08 3.15 -4.78
CA PHE A 28 0.04 3.97 -4.32
C PHE A 28 0.64 4.73 -5.50
N ASP A 29 0.71 6.06 -5.41
CA ASP A 29 1.24 6.94 -6.46
C ASP A 29 0.48 6.80 -7.80
N GLY A 30 -0.83 6.54 -7.71
CA GLY A 30 -1.70 6.29 -8.87
C GLY A 30 -1.61 4.86 -9.44
N GLN A 31 -0.75 4.00 -8.90
CA GLN A 31 -0.63 2.59 -9.29
C GLN A 31 -1.37 1.68 -8.32
N ARG A 32 -2.29 0.85 -8.83
CA ARG A 32 -2.99 -0.17 -8.03
C ARG A 32 -2.16 -1.44 -7.90
N PHE A 33 -2.11 -1.98 -6.69
CA PHE A 33 -1.48 -3.26 -6.35
C PHE A 33 -2.49 -4.15 -5.65
N ASP A 34 -2.80 -5.30 -6.25
CA ASP A 34 -3.66 -6.30 -5.63
C ASP A 34 -2.83 -7.16 -4.67
N CYS A 35 -3.12 -7.08 -3.37
CA CYS A 35 -2.37 -7.74 -2.30
C CYS A 35 -2.94 -9.13 -1.94
N GLY A 36 -3.95 -9.61 -2.68
CA GLY A 36 -4.56 -10.92 -2.46
C GLY A 36 -5.68 -10.91 -1.42
N THR A 37 -6.00 -12.08 -0.88
CA THR A 37 -7.12 -12.29 0.04
C THR A 37 -6.65 -12.58 1.47
N TYR A 38 -7.43 -12.09 2.43
CA TYR A 38 -7.15 -12.12 3.86
C TYR A 38 -8.34 -12.71 4.62
N ILE A 39 -8.05 -13.34 5.76
CA ILE A 39 -9.06 -13.96 6.62
C ILE A 39 -9.87 -12.94 7.45
N SER A 40 -9.35 -11.71 7.58
CA SER A 40 -10.00 -10.65 8.35
C SER A 40 -9.67 -9.27 7.78
N ARG A 41 -10.62 -8.33 7.94
CA ARG A 41 -10.42 -6.93 7.59
C ARG A 41 -9.22 -6.31 8.32
N GLY A 42 -8.99 -6.71 9.58
CA GLY A 42 -7.85 -6.25 10.36
C GLY A 42 -6.50 -6.67 9.76
N ALA A 43 -6.39 -7.93 9.30
CA ALA A 43 -5.19 -8.41 8.62
C ALA A 43 -4.95 -7.67 7.30
N ALA A 44 -6.01 -7.43 6.52
CA ALA A 44 -5.93 -6.63 5.29
C ALA A 44 -5.46 -5.19 5.57
N MET A 45 -6.00 -4.52 6.60
CA MET A 45 -5.56 -3.16 6.96
C MET A 45 -4.09 -3.12 7.39
N GLN A 46 -3.64 -4.07 8.21
CA GLN A 46 -2.24 -4.13 8.65
C GLN A 46 -1.29 -4.37 7.47
N ALA A 47 -1.63 -5.30 6.58
CA ALA A 47 -0.86 -5.57 5.38
C ALA A 47 -0.80 -4.36 4.44
N GLY A 48 -1.93 -3.66 4.28
CA GLY A 48 -2.00 -2.43 3.50
C GLY A 48 -1.10 -1.33 4.05
N ARG A 49 -1.10 -1.13 5.37
CA ARG A 49 -0.21 -0.16 6.04
C ARG A 49 1.27 -0.50 5.80
N LEU A 50 1.65 -1.76 6.03
CA LEU A 50 3.01 -2.25 5.80
C LEU A 50 3.45 -2.09 4.34
N PHE A 51 2.54 -2.28 3.39
CA PHE A 51 2.83 -2.08 1.96
C PHE A 51 3.15 -0.62 1.66
N ILE A 52 2.35 0.31 2.19
CA ILE A 52 2.56 1.75 2.02
C ILE A 52 3.89 2.16 2.65
N ASP A 53 4.13 1.79 3.90
CA ASP A 53 5.38 2.10 4.61
C ASP A 53 6.60 1.55 3.84
N ARG A 54 6.49 0.35 3.27
CA ARG A 54 7.54 -0.26 2.44
C ARG A 54 7.74 0.53 1.13
N LYS A 55 6.67 0.97 0.46
CA LYS A 55 6.77 1.76 -0.78
C LYS A 55 7.34 3.15 -0.53
N GLU A 56 6.98 3.80 0.56
CA GLU A 56 7.59 5.05 1.00
C GLU A 56 9.07 4.85 1.35
N GLY A 57 9.41 3.77 2.04
CA GLY A 57 10.78 3.36 2.32
C GLY A 57 11.60 3.09 1.06
N GLU A 58 11.03 2.41 0.06
CA GLU A 58 11.66 2.18 -1.25
C GLU A 58 11.89 3.49 -2.00
N ARG A 59 10.94 4.43 -1.99
CA ARG A 59 11.13 5.77 -2.58
C ARG A 59 12.25 6.54 -1.87
N ALA A 60 12.30 6.47 -0.53
CA ALA A 60 13.34 7.11 0.26
C ALA A 60 14.72 6.44 0.08
N SER A 61 14.75 5.11 -0.06
CA SER A 61 15.95 4.29 -0.25
C SER A 61 16.53 4.42 -1.66
N MET A 62 15.69 4.44 -2.70
CA MET A 62 16.12 4.76 -4.07
C MET A 62 16.78 6.14 -4.16
N ARG A 63 16.30 7.11 -3.38
CA ARG A 63 16.89 8.46 -3.29
C ARG A 63 18.23 8.51 -2.54
N LYS A 64 18.58 7.48 -1.77
CA LYS A 64 19.78 7.40 -0.91
C LYS A 64 20.85 6.41 -1.37
N ARG A 65 20.76 5.84 -2.58
CA ARG A 65 21.89 5.09 -3.16
C ARG A 65 22.75 6.01 -4.04
N PRO A 66 23.77 6.71 -3.53
CA PRO A 66 24.94 6.94 -4.36
C PRO A 66 25.51 5.54 -4.67
N ARG A 67 25.38 5.09 -5.92
CA ARG A 67 26.21 3.99 -6.44
C ARG A 67 27.66 4.47 -6.35
N LYS A 68 28.32 4.27 -5.20
CA LYS A 68 29.75 4.48 -5.08
C LYS A 68 30.43 3.35 -5.85
N LYS A 69 30.82 3.68 -7.07
CA LYS A 69 31.87 3.00 -7.84
C LYS A 69 33.14 3.01 -6.98
N GLY A 70 33.81 1.87 -6.83
CA GLY A 70 35.13 1.81 -6.21
C GLY A 70 35.42 0.48 -5.52
N ALA A 71 35.67 -0.55 -6.33
CA ALA A 71 36.79 -1.46 -6.09
C ALA A 71 37.63 -1.41 -7.37
#